data_AF-A0A957EQB0-F1
#
_entry.id   AF-A0A957EQB0-F1
#
_cell.length_a   1.000
_cell.length_b   1.000
_cell.length_c   1.000
_cell.angle_alpha   90.00
_cell.angle_beta   90.00
_cell.angle_gamma   90.00
#
_symmetry.space_group_name_H-M   'P 1'
#
loop_
_entity.id
_entity.type
_entity.pdbx_description
1 polymer ?
#
loop_
_entity_poly.entity_id
_entity_poly.type
_entity_poly.pdbx_seq_one_letter_code
_entity_poly.pdbx_strand_id
1 'polypeptide(L)'
;MHTNWQATCLVEGNGSGQALILDEPLSLWGGLNPQTGEIIDRRHPQSGEIVTGRVLILPAGRGSSSASSILLEAVRAETAPAAIITAEADSILALGAVVAQEIYGQSLPVVVLEGGDFTAVCAHLSAFPQTTVCVQNELVILENGKT
;
A
#
# COMPACT_ATOMS: atom_id res chain seq x y z
N MET A 1 15.13 -0.45 -17.42
CA MET A 1 15.01 1.01 -17.22
C MET A 1 14.20 1.19 -15.96
N HIS A 2 14.67 2.01 -15.02
CA HIS A 2 13.94 2.29 -13.78
C HIS A 2 13.23 3.63 -13.98
N THR A 3 11.93 3.68 -13.74
CA THR A 3 11.17 4.93 -13.76
C THR A 3 10.92 5.35 -12.33
N ASN A 4 11.29 6.59 -12.01
CA ASN A 4 11.22 7.14 -10.66
C ASN A 4 10.13 8.21 -10.61
N TRP A 5 9.32 8.18 -9.56
CA TRP A 5 8.28 9.16 -9.28
C TRP A 5 8.51 9.76 -7.90
N GLN A 6 8.41 11.09 -7.80
CA GLN A 6 8.46 11.77 -6.53
C GLN A 6 7.10 11.66 -5.83
N ALA A 7 7.14 11.33 -4.55
CA ALA A 7 5.98 11.14 -3.70
C ALA A 7 6.15 11.94 -2.42
N THR A 8 5.05 12.35 -1.80
CA THR A 8 5.08 12.87 -0.43
C THR A 8 5.17 11.69 0.53
N CYS A 9 6.23 11.65 1.34
CA CYS A 9 6.40 10.63 2.36
C CYS A 9 5.57 10.98 3.61
N LEU A 10 4.63 10.10 4.00
CA LEU A 10 3.92 10.21 5.28
C LEU A 10 4.61 9.40 6.37
N VAL A 11 5.14 8.23 6.01
CA VAL A 11 5.89 7.34 6.91
C VAL A 11 7.11 6.82 6.16
N GLU A 12 8.28 7.11 6.69
CA GLU A 12 9.56 6.70 6.11
C GLU A 12 9.75 5.18 6.19
N GLY A 13 10.52 4.64 5.26
CA GLY A 13 10.74 3.21 5.18
C GLY A 13 11.08 2.73 3.79
N ASN A 14 11.34 1.43 3.73
CA ASN A 14 11.64 0.71 2.50
C ASN A 14 10.70 -0.48 2.37
N GLY A 15 10.07 -0.61 1.21
CA GLY A 15 9.17 -1.71 0.91
C GLY A 15 9.24 -2.04 -0.56
N SER A 16 9.23 -3.32 -0.92
CA SER A 16 9.21 -3.74 -2.31
C SER A 16 8.33 -4.98 -2.51
N GLY A 17 7.69 -5.03 -3.67
CA GLY A 17 6.80 -6.13 -4.01
C GLY A 17 6.09 -5.92 -5.33
N GLN A 18 5.31 -6.91 -5.73
CA GLN A 18 4.39 -6.77 -6.86
C GLN A 18 3.29 -5.77 -6.50
N ALA A 19 2.87 -4.98 -7.48
CA ALA A 19 1.78 -4.03 -7.28
C ALA A 19 0.43 -4.76 -7.10
N LEU A 20 -0.36 -4.28 -6.15
CA LEU A 20 -1.80 -4.55 -6.07
C LEU A 20 -2.53 -3.21 -6.18
N ILE A 21 -3.08 -2.94 -7.35
CA ILE A 21 -3.88 -1.74 -7.61
C ILE A 21 -5.33 -2.04 -7.24
N LEU A 22 -5.91 -1.21 -6.38
CA LEU A 22 -7.32 -1.25 -6.05
C LEU A 22 -8.08 -0.24 -6.91
N ASP A 23 -9.16 -0.70 -7.54
CA ASP A 23 -10.03 0.17 -8.37
C ASP A 23 -10.90 1.09 -7.50
N GLU A 24 -11.15 0.69 -6.25
CA GLU A 24 -11.94 1.44 -5.28
C GLU A 24 -11.19 1.68 -3.96
N PRO A 25 -11.61 2.67 -3.16
CA PRO A 25 -11.14 2.82 -1.79
C PRO A 25 -11.49 1.60 -0.92
N LEU A 26 -10.52 1.10 -0.15
CA LEU A 26 -10.70 -0.03 0.76
C LEU A 26 -10.89 0.42 2.21
N SER A 27 -11.91 -0.14 2.87
CA SER A 27 -12.03 -0.07 4.32
C SER A 27 -11.27 -1.19 4.98
N LEU A 28 -10.16 -0.89 5.64
CA LEU A 28 -9.44 -1.91 6.40
C LEU A 28 -10.32 -2.49 7.52
N TRP A 29 -11.14 -1.65 8.15
CA TRP A 29 -12.14 -2.13 9.08
C TRP A 29 -13.25 -2.89 8.35
N GLY A 30 -13.28 -4.21 8.52
CA GLY A 30 -14.27 -5.10 7.91
C GLY A 30 -13.99 -5.49 6.45
N GLY A 31 -13.03 -4.86 5.78
CA GLY A 31 -12.63 -5.19 4.42
C GLY A 31 -11.27 -5.86 4.28
N LEU A 32 -10.43 -5.84 5.31
CA LEU A 32 -9.18 -6.62 5.35
C LEU A 32 -9.21 -7.63 6.49
N ASN A 33 -8.80 -8.87 6.23
CA ASN A 33 -8.50 -9.84 7.28
C ASN A 33 -7.04 -9.69 7.72
N PRO A 34 -6.76 -9.20 8.96
CA PRO A 34 -5.39 -8.97 9.42
C PRO A 34 -4.61 -10.24 9.72
N GLN A 35 -5.24 -11.43 9.71
CA GLN A 35 -4.54 -12.70 9.92
C GLN A 35 -4.07 -13.34 8.62
N THR A 36 -4.62 -12.92 7.47
CA THR A 36 -4.33 -13.53 6.17
C THR A 36 -3.90 -12.51 5.11
N GLY A 37 -4.14 -11.22 5.35
CA GLY A 37 -4.00 -10.17 4.35
C GLY A 37 -5.06 -10.19 3.25
N GLU A 38 -6.09 -11.03 3.34
CA GLU A 38 -7.15 -11.10 2.32
C GLU A 38 -8.08 -9.89 2.37
N ILE A 39 -8.40 -9.33 1.21
CA ILE A 39 -9.51 -8.38 1.04
C ILE A 39 -10.83 -9.15 1.15
N ILE A 40 -11.47 -9.07 2.31
CA ILE A 40 -12.68 -9.83 2.66
C ILE A 40 -14.00 -9.08 2.38
N ASP A 41 -13.95 -7.79 2.03
CA ASP A 41 -15.15 -7.09 1.55
C ASP A 41 -15.57 -7.69 0.21
N ARG A 42 -16.65 -8.48 0.23
CA ARG A 42 -17.18 -9.19 -0.95
C ARG A 42 -17.82 -8.26 -1.99
N ARG A 43 -17.99 -6.97 -1.68
CA ARG A 43 -18.46 -5.96 -2.62
C ARG A 43 -17.32 -5.22 -3.32
N HIS A 44 -16.11 -5.32 -2.80
CA HIS A 44 -14.94 -4.67 -3.38
C HIS A 44 -14.50 -5.40 -4.67
N PRO A 45 -14.11 -4.70 -5.74
CA PRO A 45 -13.72 -5.35 -7.01
C PRO A 45 -12.57 -6.36 -6.85
N GLN A 46 -11.59 -6.04 -5.99
CA GLN A 46 -10.46 -6.90 -5.63
C GLN A 46 -10.75 -7.86 -4.45
N SER A 47 -12.01 -8.25 -4.19
CA SER A 47 -12.29 -9.22 -3.12
C SER A 47 -11.55 -10.55 -3.36
N GLY A 48 -10.96 -11.11 -2.30
CA GLY A 48 -10.18 -12.35 -2.35
C GLY A 48 -8.69 -12.15 -2.65
N GLU A 49 -8.26 -10.95 -3.03
CA GLU A 49 -6.85 -10.61 -3.24
C GLU A 49 -6.08 -10.54 -1.90
N ILE A 50 -4.81 -10.96 -1.89
CA ILE A 50 -3.94 -10.98 -0.69
C ILE A 50 -2.97 -9.79 -0.67
N VAL A 51 -3.06 -8.87 0.29
CA VAL A 51 -2.17 -7.70 0.33
C VAL A 51 -0.74 -8.04 0.80
N THR A 52 -0.56 -9.17 1.47
CA THR A 52 0.68 -9.55 2.16
C THR A 52 1.91 -9.47 1.25
N GLY A 53 2.91 -8.69 1.66
CA GLY A 53 4.17 -8.53 0.93
C GLY A 53 4.06 -7.83 -0.44
N ARG A 54 2.87 -7.36 -0.83
CA ARG A 54 2.65 -6.58 -2.05
C ARG A 54 2.76 -5.08 -1.78
N VAL A 55 2.99 -4.30 -2.82
CA VAL A 55 2.83 -2.84 -2.74
C VAL A 55 1.37 -2.52 -3.03
N LEU A 56 0.64 -2.12 -1.99
CA LEU A 56 -0.77 -1.80 -2.07
C LEU A 56 -0.95 -0.37 -2.58
N ILE A 57 -1.68 -0.23 -3.69
CA ILE A 57 -1.94 1.06 -4.33
C ILE A 57 -3.44 1.28 -4.34
N LEU A 58 -3.91 2.33 -3.66
CA LEU A 58 -5.33 2.62 -3.52
C LEU A 58 -5.62 4.11 -3.73
N PRO A 59 -6.75 4.46 -4.36
CA PRO A 59 -7.09 5.86 -4.64
C PRO A 59 -7.30 6.66 -3.34
N ALA A 60 -7.88 6.04 -2.32
CA ALA A 60 -7.99 6.59 -0.98
C ALA A 60 -8.15 5.45 0.03
N GLY A 61 -7.74 5.67 1.29
CA GLY A 61 -8.24 4.86 2.39
C GLY A 61 -9.72 5.17 2.64
N ARG A 62 -10.50 4.16 3.05
CA ARG A 62 -11.91 4.35 3.44
C ARG A 62 -12.12 3.88 4.86
N GLY A 63 -11.92 4.71 5.88
CA GLY A 63 -12.10 4.22 7.25
C GLY A 63 -12.20 5.28 8.33
N SER A 64 -12.65 4.85 9.50
CA SER A 64 -12.52 5.59 10.76
C SER A 64 -11.25 5.15 11.49
N SER A 65 -10.95 5.75 12.65
CA SER A 65 -9.72 5.52 13.42
C SER A 65 -9.39 4.04 13.66
N SER A 66 -10.39 3.14 13.69
CA SER A 66 -10.22 1.69 13.82
C SER A 66 -9.45 1.02 12.68
N ALA A 67 -9.33 1.65 11.51
CA ALA A 67 -8.50 1.12 10.42
C ALA A 67 -7.01 1.06 10.81
N SER A 68 -6.53 1.99 11.65
CA SER A 68 -5.16 1.95 12.18
C SER A 68 -4.90 0.69 13.02
N SER A 69 -5.89 0.24 13.80
CA SER A 69 -5.78 -0.98 14.60
C SER A 69 -5.72 -2.24 13.72
N ILE A 70 -6.50 -2.29 12.63
CA ILE A 70 -6.42 -3.42 11.69
C ILE A 70 -5.06 -3.46 11.00
N LEU A 71 -4.53 -2.30 10.59
CA LEU A 71 -3.21 -2.24 9.98
C LEU A 71 -2.12 -2.70 10.97
N LEU A 72 -2.19 -2.24 12.22
CA LEU A 72 -1.29 -2.66 13.29
C LEU A 72 -1.33 -4.17 13.52
N GLU A 73 -2.53 -4.77 13.53
CA GLU A 73 -2.70 -6.22 13.67
C GLU A 73 -2.17 -6.99 12.45
N ALA A 74 -2.33 -6.47 11.23
CA ALA A 74 -1.78 -7.07 10.03
C ALA A 74 -0.24 -7.07 10.05
N VAL A 75 0.38 -5.98 10.53
CA VAL A 75 1.83 -5.92 10.73
C VAL A 75 2.27 -6.92 11.79
N ARG A 76 1.61 -6.96 12.96
CA ARG A 76 1.88 -7.94 14.03
C ARG A 76 1.82 -9.38 13.52
N ALA A 77 0.88 -9.67 12.62
CA ALA A 77 0.66 -10.99 12.04
C ALA A 77 1.52 -11.27 10.81
N GLU A 78 2.42 -10.36 10.41
CA GLU A 78 3.27 -10.45 9.22
C GLU A 78 2.46 -10.63 7.91
N THR A 79 1.22 -10.11 7.88
CA THR A 79 0.33 -10.17 6.71
C THR A 79 0.07 -8.81 6.07
N ALA A 80 0.69 -7.75 6.57
CA ALA A 80 0.62 -6.41 6.01
C ALA A 80 1.22 -6.34 4.58
N PRO A 81 0.81 -5.33 3.78
CA PRO A 81 1.52 -5.01 2.55
C PRO A 81 2.98 -4.60 2.84
N ALA A 82 3.84 -4.72 1.84
CA ALA A 82 5.23 -4.27 1.92
C ALA A 82 5.35 -2.74 1.90
N ALA A 83 4.41 -2.05 1.24
CA ALA A 83 4.30 -0.59 1.19
C ALA A 83 2.87 -0.18 0.83
N ILE A 84 2.50 1.06 1.14
CA ILE A 84 1.22 1.64 0.76
C ILE A 84 1.45 2.93 -0.05
N ILE A 85 0.79 3.02 -1.21
CA ILE A 85 0.77 4.21 -2.07
C ILE A 85 -0.67 4.69 -2.18
N THR A 86 -0.91 5.97 -1.88
CA THR A 86 -2.23 6.60 -1.92
C THR A 86 -2.26 7.78 -2.90
N ALA A 87 -3.44 8.16 -3.40
CA ALA A 87 -3.58 9.38 -4.20
C ALA A 87 -3.72 10.64 -3.35
N GLU A 88 -4.12 10.48 -2.09
CA GLU A 88 -4.33 11.55 -1.11
C GLU A 88 -3.81 11.12 0.26
N ALA A 89 -3.37 12.09 1.07
CA ALA A 89 -2.82 11.81 2.38
C ALA A 89 -3.86 11.23 3.35
N ASP A 90 -3.53 10.11 3.99
CA ASP A 90 -4.37 9.45 4.98
C ASP A 90 -3.64 9.33 6.33
N SER A 91 -4.06 10.15 7.29
CA SER A 91 -3.46 10.20 8.63
C SER A 91 -3.74 8.94 9.46
N ILE A 92 -4.79 8.18 9.14
CA ILE A 92 -5.15 6.95 9.85
C ILE A 92 -4.21 5.82 9.42
N LEU A 93 -3.93 5.71 8.11
CA LEU A 93 -2.93 4.77 7.59
C LEU A 93 -1.53 5.11 8.12
N ALA A 94 -1.16 6.40 8.07
CA ALA A 94 0.11 6.86 8.61
C ALA A 94 0.25 6.54 10.10
N LEU A 95 -0.80 6.79 10.91
CA LEU A 95 -0.79 6.46 12.33
C LEU A 95 -0.61 4.95 12.57
N GLY A 96 -1.34 4.11 11.84
CA GLY A 96 -1.21 2.65 11.95
C GLY A 96 0.21 2.17 11.65
N ALA A 97 0.82 2.70 10.59
CA ALA A 97 2.18 2.37 10.20
C ALA A 97 3.24 2.87 11.21
N VAL A 98 3.16 4.12 11.69
CA VAL A 98 4.08 4.66 12.70
C VAL A 98 3.99 3.86 14.00
N VAL A 99 2.78 3.59 14.49
CA VAL A 99 2.59 2.81 15.72
C VAL A 99 3.13 1.39 15.56
N ALA A 100 2.95 0.77 14.39
CA ALA A 100 3.51 -0.54 14.11
C ALA A 100 5.04 -0.54 14.11
N GLN A 101 5.67 0.50 13.57
CA GLN A 101 7.11 0.67 13.62
C GLN A 101 7.62 0.82 15.07
N GLU A 102 6.96 1.64 15.88
CA GLU A 102 7.35 1.86 17.29
C GLU A 102 7.17 0.61 18.16
N ILE A 103 6.08 -0.14 17.98
CA ILE A 103 5.76 -1.31 18.83
C ILE A 103 6.48 -2.57 18.36
N TYR A 104 6.53 -2.81 17.05
CA TYR A 104 7.02 -4.08 16.48
C TYR A 104 8.37 -3.95 15.76
N GLY A 105 8.90 -2.74 15.57
CA GLY A 105 10.13 -2.53 14.81
C GLY A 105 10.00 -2.85 13.31
N GLN A 106 8.77 -3.02 12.80
CA GLN A 106 8.52 -3.33 11.41
C GLN A 106 8.17 -2.06 10.63
N SER A 107 8.91 -1.81 9.55
CA SER A 107 8.66 -0.66 8.69
C SER A 107 7.53 -0.94 7.72
N LEU A 108 6.59 0.00 7.60
CA LEU A 108 5.55 0.02 6.59
C LEU A 108 5.51 1.41 5.95
N PRO A 109 6.26 1.65 4.86
CA PRO A 109 6.29 2.96 4.23
C PRO A 109 4.91 3.30 3.66
N VAL A 110 4.49 4.55 3.89
CA VAL A 110 3.25 5.11 3.37
C VAL A 110 3.58 6.39 2.62
N VAL A 111 3.26 6.42 1.33
CA VAL A 111 3.56 7.56 0.45
C VAL A 111 2.32 8.00 -0.33
N VAL A 112 2.33 9.26 -0.76
CA VAL A 112 1.27 9.87 -1.55
C VAL A 112 1.83 10.27 -2.90
N LEU A 113 1.17 9.83 -3.97
CA LEU A 113 1.37 10.35 -5.32
C LEU A 113 0.17 11.24 -5.66
N GLU A 114 0.39 12.50 -5.97
CA GLU A 114 -0.73 13.41 -6.23
C GLU A 114 -1.19 13.35 -7.70
N GLY A 115 -2.51 13.33 -7.91
CA GLY A 115 -3.15 13.60 -9.20
C GLY A 115 -2.62 12.81 -10.40
N GLY A 116 -1.86 13.51 -11.25
CA GLY A 116 -1.34 12.97 -12.52
C GLY A 116 -0.33 11.84 -12.34
N ASP A 117 0.49 11.91 -11.30
CA ASP A 117 1.56 10.94 -11.04
C ASP A 117 0.98 9.60 -10.58
N PHE A 118 -0.03 9.65 -9.70
CA PHE A 118 -0.77 8.45 -9.30
C PHE A 118 -1.41 7.75 -10.51
N THR A 119 -2.08 8.54 -11.36
CA THR A 119 -2.73 8.02 -12.58
C THR A 119 -1.71 7.38 -13.52
N ALA A 120 -0.56 8.02 -13.72
CA ALA A 120 0.49 7.52 -14.59
C ALA A 120 1.17 6.25 -14.05
N VAL A 121 1.40 6.17 -12.74
CA VAL A 121 1.91 4.96 -12.08
C VAL A 121 0.91 3.80 -12.23
N CYS A 122 -0.38 4.03 -11.98
CA CYS A 122 -1.41 3.01 -12.16
C CYS A 122 -1.50 2.53 -13.62
N ALA A 123 -1.45 3.45 -14.59
CA ALA A 123 -1.46 3.13 -16.01
C ALA A 123 -0.23 2.31 -16.43
N HIS A 124 0.96 2.67 -15.93
CA HIS A 124 2.18 1.91 -16.17
C HIS A 124 2.09 0.49 -15.64
N LEU A 125 1.70 0.33 -14.36
CA LEU A 125 1.61 -0.97 -13.71
C LEU A 125 0.53 -1.86 -14.32
N SER A 126 -0.56 -1.27 -14.83
CA SER A 126 -1.57 -2.01 -15.59
C SER A 126 -1.04 -2.53 -16.93
N ALA A 127 -0.15 -1.77 -17.59
CA ALA A 127 0.50 -2.19 -18.82
C ALA A 127 1.64 -3.21 -18.59
N PHE A 128 2.24 -3.19 -17.40
CA PHE A 128 3.37 -4.05 -17.02
C PHE A 128 3.09 -4.74 -15.66
N PRO A 129 2.24 -5.77 -15.62
CA PRO A 129 1.75 -6.36 -14.36
C PRO A 129 2.81 -7.16 -13.58
N GLN A 130 4.01 -7.34 -14.13
CA GLN A 130 5.14 -8.03 -13.47
C GLN A 130 6.17 -7.04 -12.91
N THR A 131 5.90 -5.73 -12.99
CA THR A 131 6.78 -4.69 -12.49
C THR A 131 6.87 -4.78 -10.96
N THR A 132 8.10 -4.86 -10.46
CA THR A 132 8.37 -4.70 -9.03
C THR A 132 8.30 -3.22 -8.69
N VAL A 133 7.51 -2.88 -7.68
CA VAL A 133 7.47 -1.53 -7.12
C VAL A 133 8.36 -1.50 -5.89
N CYS A 134 9.25 -0.53 -5.83
CA CYS A 134 10.05 -0.24 -4.65
C CYS A 134 9.68 1.15 -4.14
N VAL A 135 9.28 1.24 -2.88
CA VAL A 135 9.02 2.50 -2.17
C VAL A 135 10.17 2.74 -1.22
N GLN A 136 10.80 3.91 -1.33
CA GLN A 136 11.92 4.33 -0.49
C GLN A 136 11.74 5.81 -0.15
N ASN A 137 11.30 6.10 1.08
CA ASN A 137 11.02 7.48 1.53
C ASN A 137 10.08 8.22 0.54
N GLU A 138 10.56 9.30 -0.09
CA GLU A 138 9.81 10.12 -1.06
C GLU A 138 9.86 9.58 -2.50
N LEU A 139 10.36 8.36 -2.72
CA LEU A 139 10.60 7.80 -4.05
C LEU A 139 9.79 6.53 -4.29
N VAL A 140 9.09 6.50 -5.43
CA VAL A 140 8.49 5.28 -5.99
C VAL A 140 9.28 4.90 -7.24
N ILE A 141 9.87 3.71 -7.22
CA ILE A 141 10.68 3.16 -8.31
C ILE A 141 9.94 1.98 -8.92
N LEU A 142 9.80 2.02 -10.25
CA LEU A 142 9.23 0.94 -11.04
C LEU A 142 10.36 0.17 -11.72
N GLU A 143 10.53 -1.10 -11.35
CA GLU A 143 11.54 -2.00 -11.91
C GLU A 143 10.88 -3.07 -12.76
N ASN A 144 11.07 -3.00 -14.08
CA ASN A 144 10.66 -4.08 -14.96
C ASN A 144 11.66 -5.22 -14.82
N GLY A 145 11.17 -6.41 -14.42
CA GLY A 145 11.99 -7.61 -14.29
C GLY A 145 12.88 -7.77 -15.51
N LYS A 146 14.20 -7.82 -15.31
CA LYS A 146 15.13 -8.22 -16.36
C LYS A 146 14.73 -9.63 -16.81
N THR A 147 14.29 -9.77 -18.05
CA THR A 147 14.43 -11.03 -18.78
C THR A 147 15.90 -11.34 -18.99
#